data_AF-A0A542CV00-F1
#
_entry.id   AF-A0A542CV00-F1
#
_cell.length_a   1.000
_cell.length_b   1.000
_cell.length_c   1.000
_cell.angle_alpha   90.00
_cell.angle_beta   90.00
_cell.angle_gamma   90.00
#
_symmetry.space_group_name_H-M   'P 1'
#
loop_
_entity.id
_entity.type
_entity.pdbx_description
1 polymer ?
#
loop_
_entity_poly.entity_id
_entity_poly.type
_entity_poly.pdbx_seq_one_letter_code
_entity_poly.pdbx_strand_id
1 'polypeptide(L)'
;MAWRDDVTLHRQSLLHALTTYDLGPTPAILTGREVWLPQESRAKLEEAVTADLADADVLVGAQLREDFASALMTVAYPASGYFAWVQHEEYGRYGVAVSCSGTDCVLLLRRGEWTRLLPAAPDALAETLLAEIPDFEIHRDDTINLPESETPWATDEISGAEARRLDTLLKLPRYGGGQIHALPASDTRSAVTYLDTAAGRWLLSLDTANQWVTATPAHPDVFLHHLDALGRSDSRQRHVSVSRSVSRNS
;
A
#
# COMPACT_ATOMS: atom_id res chain seq x y z
N MET A 1 20.89 11.08 0.65
CA MET A 1 20.80 11.77 -0.66
C MET A 1 19.51 11.32 -1.32
N ALA A 2 18.75 12.23 -1.94
CA ALA A 2 17.46 11.88 -2.55
C ALA A 2 17.64 10.88 -3.71
N TRP A 3 16.84 9.83 -3.72
CA TRP A 3 16.74 8.85 -4.81
C TRP A 3 16.24 9.52 -6.10
N ARG A 4 16.82 9.18 -7.25
CA ARG A 4 16.49 9.82 -8.54
C ARG A 4 16.31 8.85 -9.70
N ASP A 5 16.69 7.59 -9.53
CA ASP A 5 16.74 6.65 -10.63
C ASP A 5 15.49 5.77 -10.68
N ASP A 6 15.29 5.15 -11.84
CA ASP A 6 14.29 4.12 -12.05
C ASP A 6 15.02 2.78 -12.13
N VAL A 7 14.81 1.93 -11.12
CA VAL A 7 15.51 0.66 -11.00
C VAL A 7 14.51 -0.47 -10.92
N THR A 8 14.69 -1.47 -11.78
CA THR A 8 13.96 -2.74 -11.73
C THR A 8 14.90 -3.84 -11.24
N LEU A 9 14.47 -4.56 -10.22
CA LEU A 9 15.25 -5.62 -9.57
C LEU A 9 14.36 -6.82 -9.28
N HIS A 10 14.98 -7.98 -9.14
CA HIS A 10 14.31 -9.13 -8.58
C HIS A 10 13.98 -8.87 -7.10
N ARG A 11 12.81 -9.29 -6.63
CA ARG A 11 12.31 -9.08 -5.26
C ARG A 11 13.28 -9.62 -4.22
N GLN A 12 13.90 -10.77 -4.50
CA GLN A 12 14.89 -11.37 -3.61
C GLN A 12 16.13 -10.47 -3.44
N SER A 13 16.52 -9.72 -4.48
CA SER A 13 17.64 -8.79 -4.42
C SER A 13 17.37 -7.65 -3.46
N LEU A 14 16.14 -7.10 -3.46
CA LEU A 14 15.72 -6.12 -2.45
C LEU A 14 15.67 -6.68 -1.03
N LEU A 15 15.09 -7.87 -0.85
CA LEU A 15 15.01 -8.52 0.47
C LEU A 15 16.40 -8.82 1.03
N HIS A 16 17.30 -9.31 0.18
CA HIS A 16 18.68 -9.55 0.54
C HIS A 16 19.41 -8.25 0.85
N ALA A 17 19.25 -7.19 0.03
CA ALA A 17 19.85 -5.89 0.31
C ALA A 17 19.38 -5.31 1.66
N LEU A 18 18.07 -5.35 1.96
CA LEU A 18 17.52 -4.92 3.24
C LEU A 18 18.14 -5.67 4.42
N THR A 19 18.33 -6.98 4.29
CA THR A 19 18.83 -7.85 5.35
C THR A 19 20.35 -7.72 5.52
N THR A 20 21.11 -7.81 4.43
CA THR A 20 22.58 -7.83 4.42
C THR A 20 23.17 -6.51 4.89
N TYR A 21 22.52 -5.40 4.57
CA TYR A 21 22.97 -4.05 4.93
C TYR A 21 22.23 -3.46 6.15
N ASP A 22 21.40 -4.25 6.85
CA ASP A 22 20.64 -3.85 8.04
C ASP A 22 19.83 -2.54 7.84
N LEU A 23 19.14 -2.43 6.70
CA LEU A 23 18.44 -1.20 6.29
C LEU A 23 17.02 -1.09 6.83
N GLY A 24 16.54 -2.10 7.56
CA GLY A 24 15.24 -2.09 8.23
C GLY A 24 14.41 -3.36 8.05
N PRO A 25 13.16 -3.36 8.55
CA PRO A 25 12.27 -4.51 8.41
C PRO A 25 11.88 -4.72 6.97
N THR A 26 11.40 -5.93 6.66
CA THR A 26 10.80 -6.21 5.35
C THR A 26 9.50 -5.41 5.19
N PRO A 27 9.39 -4.52 4.18
CA PRO A 27 8.16 -3.81 3.88
C PRO A 27 7.01 -4.78 3.58
N ALA A 28 5.80 -4.46 4.04
CA ALA A 28 4.62 -5.32 3.86
C ALA A 28 4.39 -5.73 2.39
N ILE A 29 4.63 -4.81 1.45
CA ILE A 29 4.53 -5.06 0.01
C ILE A 29 5.51 -6.12 -0.51
N LEU A 30 6.65 -6.37 0.16
CA LEU A 30 7.64 -7.37 -0.25
C LEU A 30 7.43 -8.75 0.41
N THR A 31 6.56 -8.82 1.43
CA THR A 31 6.23 -10.07 2.15
C THR A 31 5.56 -11.10 1.25
N GLY A 32 5.79 -12.40 1.48
CA GLY A 32 5.23 -13.45 0.64
C GLY A 32 5.81 -14.82 0.97
N ARG A 33 5.86 -15.72 -0.02
CA ARG A 33 6.46 -17.05 0.15
C ARG A 33 7.96 -16.90 0.41
N GLU A 34 8.33 -16.91 1.68
CA GLU A 34 9.69 -17.18 2.11
C GLU A 34 9.98 -18.65 1.82
N VAL A 35 10.91 -18.91 0.92
CA VAL A 35 11.37 -20.26 0.62
C VAL A 35 12.60 -20.51 1.46
N TRP A 36 12.55 -21.47 2.38
CA TRP A 36 13.74 -21.94 3.05
C TRP A 36 14.66 -22.62 2.03
N LEU A 37 15.91 -22.18 1.94
CA LEU A 37 16.89 -22.69 0.99
C LEU A 37 18.06 -23.41 1.68
N PRO A 38 18.46 -24.61 1.20
CA PRO A 38 19.70 -25.29 1.59
C PRO A 38 20.94 -24.42 1.34
N GLN A 39 22.05 -24.68 2.04
CA GLN A 39 23.26 -23.84 2.02
C GLN A 39 23.86 -23.62 0.62
N GLU A 40 23.94 -24.66 -0.21
CA GLU A 40 24.44 -24.52 -1.59
C GLU A 40 23.54 -23.62 -2.45
N SER A 41 22.22 -23.67 -2.23
CA SER A 41 21.25 -22.79 -2.88
C SER A 41 21.36 -21.34 -2.39
N ARG A 42 21.87 -21.11 -1.16
CA ARG A 42 22.12 -19.75 -0.64
C ARG A 42 23.30 -19.08 -1.34
N ALA A 43 24.41 -19.79 -1.55
CA ALA A 43 25.57 -19.23 -2.26
C ALA A 43 25.22 -18.85 -3.70
N LYS A 44 24.47 -19.72 -4.40
CA LYS A 44 23.98 -19.41 -5.76
C LYS A 44 22.99 -18.23 -5.77
N LEU A 45 22.16 -18.11 -4.74
CA LEU A 45 21.26 -16.95 -4.60
C LEU A 45 22.05 -15.66 -4.35
N GLU A 46 23.05 -15.69 -3.48
CA GLU A 46 23.89 -14.53 -3.16
C GLU A 46 24.67 -14.04 -4.38
N GLU A 47 25.23 -14.96 -5.18
CA GLU A 47 25.86 -14.64 -6.47
C GLU A 47 24.87 -14.01 -7.44
N ALA A 48 23.67 -14.59 -7.59
CA ALA A 48 22.63 -14.06 -8.47
C ALA A 48 22.11 -12.69 -8.02
N VAL A 49 21.94 -12.47 -6.72
CA VAL A 49 21.53 -11.18 -6.16
C VAL A 49 22.63 -10.14 -6.37
N THR A 50 23.89 -10.48 -6.14
CA THR A 50 25.01 -9.57 -6.34
C THR A 50 25.09 -9.15 -7.81
N ALA A 51 24.90 -10.09 -8.74
CA ALA A 51 24.84 -9.80 -10.17
C ALA A 51 23.67 -8.86 -10.51
N ASP A 52 22.45 -9.14 -10.01
CA ASP A 52 21.26 -8.30 -10.24
C ASP A 52 21.44 -6.87 -9.72
N LEU A 53 22.03 -6.70 -8.52
CA LEU A 53 22.35 -5.38 -7.95
C LEU A 53 23.46 -4.64 -8.73
N ALA A 54 24.46 -5.37 -9.24
CA ALA A 54 25.52 -4.79 -10.06
C ALA A 54 24.99 -4.35 -11.43
N ASP A 55 24.18 -5.18 -12.07
CA ASP A 55 23.57 -4.92 -13.39
C ASP A 55 22.63 -3.71 -13.33
N ALA A 56 21.98 -3.49 -12.19
CA ALA A 56 21.14 -2.31 -11.93
C ALA A 56 21.94 -1.05 -11.56
N ASP A 57 23.28 -1.10 -11.53
CA ASP A 57 24.18 0.03 -11.18
C ASP A 57 23.91 0.63 -9.79
N VAL A 58 23.40 -0.19 -8.86
CA VAL A 58 23.13 0.22 -7.46
C VAL A 58 24.24 -0.19 -6.50
N LEU A 59 25.36 -0.69 -7.01
CA LEU A 59 26.56 -1.02 -6.25
C LEU A 59 27.73 -0.09 -6.60
N VAL A 60 28.51 0.28 -5.59
CA VAL A 60 29.85 0.88 -5.73
C VAL A 60 30.85 -0.11 -5.14
N GLY A 61 31.46 -0.92 -6.00
CA GLY A 61 32.25 -2.07 -5.57
C GLY A 61 31.36 -3.14 -4.93
N ALA A 62 31.55 -3.40 -3.64
CA ALA A 62 30.74 -4.37 -2.87
C ALA A 62 29.72 -3.69 -1.93
N GLN A 63 29.58 -2.37 -2.00
CA GLN A 63 28.66 -1.59 -1.16
C GLN A 63 27.49 -1.09 -1.99
N LEU A 64 26.32 -0.95 -1.37
CA LEU A 64 25.21 -0.25 -2.02
C LEU A 64 25.56 1.22 -2.22
N ARG A 65 25.10 1.78 -3.33
CA ARG A 65 25.13 3.22 -3.56
C ARG A 65 24.28 3.91 -2.49
N GLU A 66 24.78 5.03 -1.97
CA GLU A 66 24.21 5.69 -0.79
C GLU A 66 22.75 6.14 -1.00
N ASP A 67 22.43 6.67 -2.19
CA ASP A 67 21.07 7.07 -2.58
C ASP A 67 20.11 5.87 -2.63
N PHE A 68 20.55 4.71 -3.13
CA PHE A 68 19.76 3.50 -3.17
C PHE A 68 19.52 2.93 -1.76
N ALA A 69 20.56 2.90 -0.91
CA ALA A 69 20.42 2.52 0.49
C ALA A 69 19.41 3.44 1.22
N SER A 70 19.48 4.75 0.98
CA SER A 70 18.53 5.75 1.48
C SER A 70 17.09 5.49 0.98
N ALA A 71 16.94 5.09 -0.28
CA ALA A 71 15.65 4.71 -0.87
C ALA A 71 15.05 3.48 -0.16
N LEU A 72 15.86 2.44 0.06
CA LEU A 72 15.43 1.23 0.77
C LEU A 72 15.03 1.52 2.22
N MET A 73 15.81 2.35 2.93
CA MET A 73 15.47 2.81 4.27
C MET A 73 14.14 3.59 4.29
N THR A 74 13.88 4.44 3.28
CA THR A 74 12.63 5.19 3.15
C THR A 74 11.42 4.27 3.01
N VAL A 75 11.57 3.18 2.25
CA VAL A 75 10.52 2.16 2.09
C VAL A 75 10.36 1.31 3.36
N ALA A 76 11.46 0.99 4.05
CA ALA A 76 11.43 0.17 5.27
C ALA A 76 10.90 0.94 6.50
N TYR A 77 11.20 2.22 6.59
CA TYR A 77 10.81 3.13 7.67
C TYR A 77 10.19 4.42 7.13
N PRO A 78 9.01 4.35 6.49
CA PRO A 78 8.33 5.54 6.01
C PRO A 78 7.93 6.45 7.17
N ALA A 79 8.11 7.76 7.04
CA ALA A 79 7.47 8.72 7.96
C ALA A 79 5.99 8.91 7.61
N SER A 80 5.69 8.89 6.31
CA SER A 80 4.35 8.94 5.74
C SER A 80 4.29 8.14 4.43
N GLY A 81 3.08 7.92 3.93
CA GLY A 81 2.88 7.30 2.64
C GLY A 81 1.65 6.43 2.60
N TYR A 82 1.60 5.57 1.59
CA TYR A 82 0.51 4.64 1.38
C TYR A 82 1.03 3.32 0.81
N PHE A 83 0.33 2.22 1.08
CA PHE A 83 0.52 0.99 0.32
C PHE A 83 -0.82 0.37 -0.06
N ALA A 84 -0.82 -0.34 -1.18
CA ALA A 84 -1.97 -0.97 -1.75
C ALA A 84 -1.65 -2.37 -2.30
N TRP A 85 -2.59 -3.29 -2.14
CA TRP A 85 -2.68 -4.47 -2.98
C TRP A 85 -3.77 -4.25 -4.00
N VAL A 86 -3.38 -4.26 -5.27
CA VAL A 86 -4.28 -4.10 -6.42
C VAL A 86 -4.54 -5.46 -7.04
N GLN A 87 -5.80 -5.71 -7.35
CA GLN A 87 -6.26 -6.81 -8.19
C GLN A 87 -6.98 -6.21 -9.39
N HIS A 88 -6.58 -6.63 -10.59
CA HIS A 88 -7.26 -6.27 -11.83
C HIS A 88 -7.42 -7.51 -12.70
N GLU A 89 -8.45 -7.56 -13.54
CA GLU A 89 -8.68 -8.70 -14.44
C GLU A 89 -7.56 -8.86 -15.47
N GLU A 90 -7.11 -7.75 -16.07
CA GLU A 90 -6.08 -7.76 -17.12
C GLU A 90 -4.65 -7.87 -16.56
N TYR A 91 -4.36 -7.16 -15.47
CA TYR A 91 -3.00 -7.03 -14.93
C TYR A 91 -2.70 -8.00 -13.80
N GLY A 92 -3.70 -8.77 -13.34
CA GLY A 92 -3.59 -9.65 -12.20
C GLY A 92 -3.39 -8.90 -10.88
N ARG A 93 -2.68 -9.54 -9.94
CA ARG A 93 -2.40 -8.99 -8.61
C ARG A 93 -1.03 -8.34 -8.55
N TYR A 94 -0.96 -7.13 -8.01
CA TYR A 94 0.30 -6.43 -7.77
C TYR A 94 0.24 -5.54 -6.53
N GLY A 95 1.41 -5.15 -6.05
CA GLY A 95 1.56 -4.22 -4.94
C GLY A 95 2.03 -2.86 -5.43
N VAL A 96 1.56 -1.81 -4.76
CA VAL A 96 2.03 -0.43 -4.93
C VAL A 96 2.32 0.14 -3.54
N ALA A 97 3.46 0.77 -3.33
CA ALA A 97 3.75 1.49 -2.11
C ALA A 97 4.43 2.82 -2.45
N VAL A 98 3.91 3.92 -1.90
CA VAL A 98 4.56 5.22 -1.98
C VAL A 98 4.95 5.60 -0.57
N SER A 99 6.25 5.70 -0.31
CA SER A 99 6.83 5.94 1.01
C SER A 99 7.58 7.26 1.00
N CYS A 100 7.48 8.05 2.06
CA CYS A 100 8.24 9.29 2.17
C CYS A 100 8.81 9.52 3.58
N SER A 101 10.03 10.07 3.61
CA SER A 101 10.75 10.49 4.81
C SER A 101 11.41 11.84 4.57
N GLY A 102 10.74 12.92 5.00
CA GLY A 102 11.17 14.29 4.70
C GLY A 102 10.91 14.64 3.24
N THR A 103 11.98 14.89 2.48
CA THR A 103 11.93 15.16 1.03
C THR A 103 12.23 13.92 0.18
N ASP A 104 12.69 12.84 0.80
CA ASP A 104 13.04 11.61 0.10
C ASP A 104 11.79 10.74 0.04
N CYS A 105 11.23 10.57 -1.17
CA CYS A 105 10.08 9.72 -1.38
C CYS A 105 10.31 8.73 -2.52
N VAL A 106 9.77 7.52 -2.36
CA VAL A 106 9.99 6.38 -3.25
C VAL A 106 8.66 5.73 -3.55
N LEU A 107 8.38 5.52 -4.83
CA LEU A 107 7.37 4.59 -5.33
C LEU A 107 8.02 3.22 -5.51
N LEU A 108 7.46 2.20 -4.87
CA LEU A 108 7.82 0.80 -5.03
C LEU A 108 6.62 0.04 -5.63
N LEU A 109 6.84 -0.54 -6.80
CA LEU A 109 5.91 -1.44 -7.47
C LEU A 109 6.39 -2.88 -7.30
N ARG A 110 5.46 -3.81 -7.09
CA ARG A 110 5.75 -5.25 -7.06
C ARG A 110 4.79 -6.02 -7.95
N ARG A 111 5.33 -6.73 -8.95
CA ARG A 111 4.59 -7.67 -9.81
C ARG A 111 5.26 -9.04 -9.76
N GLY A 112 4.65 -9.98 -9.02
CA GLY A 112 5.23 -11.30 -8.79
C GLY A 112 6.57 -11.22 -8.05
N GLU A 113 7.63 -11.68 -8.70
CA GLU A 113 9.01 -11.66 -8.21
C GLU A 113 9.81 -10.45 -8.71
N TRP A 114 9.22 -9.54 -9.47
CA TRP A 114 9.89 -8.32 -9.93
C TRP A 114 9.40 -7.10 -9.17
N THR A 115 10.32 -6.18 -8.94
CA THR A 115 10.10 -4.94 -8.22
C THR A 115 10.70 -3.78 -9.00
N ARG A 116 10.03 -2.61 -8.94
CA ARG A 116 10.52 -1.38 -9.56
C ARG A 116 10.48 -0.25 -8.54
N LEU A 117 11.56 0.50 -8.41
CA LEU A 117 11.69 1.65 -7.53
C LEU A 117 11.83 2.91 -8.38
N LEU A 118 11.04 3.94 -8.07
CA LEU A 118 11.08 5.23 -8.73
C LEU A 118 11.06 6.35 -7.68
N PRO A 119 11.63 7.53 -7.98
CA PRO A 119 11.40 8.72 -7.17
C PRO A 119 9.91 9.09 -7.17
N ALA A 120 9.42 9.61 -6.05
CA ALA A 120 8.08 10.18 -5.91
C ALA A 120 8.17 11.63 -5.39
N ALA A 121 7.15 12.44 -5.68
CA ALA A 121 7.10 13.82 -5.20
C ALA A 121 6.48 13.86 -3.78
N PRO A 122 7.09 14.59 -2.83
CA PRO A 122 6.64 14.65 -1.43
C PRO A 122 5.25 15.24 -1.23
N ASP A 123 4.81 16.11 -2.14
CA ASP A 123 3.53 16.79 -2.12
C ASP A 123 2.46 16.09 -2.98
N ALA A 124 2.78 14.94 -3.59
CA ALA A 124 1.88 14.22 -4.50
C ALA A 124 1.83 12.71 -4.22
N LEU A 125 1.96 12.28 -2.96
CA LEU A 125 2.04 10.85 -2.62
C LEU A 125 0.75 10.09 -2.95
N ALA A 126 -0.42 10.72 -2.72
CA ALA A 126 -1.73 10.12 -2.99
C ALA A 126 -1.97 9.99 -4.49
N GLU A 127 -1.63 11.04 -5.24
CA GLU A 127 -1.69 11.11 -6.70
C GLU A 127 -0.74 10.09 -7.33
N THR A 128 0.47 9.98 -6.81
CA THR A 128 1.47 8.99 -7.26
C THR A 128 0.93 7.56 -7.08
N LEU A 129 0.28 7.26 -5.95
CA LEU A 129 -0.33 5.94 -5.75
C LEU A 129 -1.52 5.72 -6.68
N LEU A 130 -2.39 6.73 -6.83
CA LEU A 130 -3.59 6.63 -7.65
C LEU A 130 -3.26 6.43 -9.13
N ALA A 131 -2.18 7.05 -9.62
CA ALA A 131 -1.70 6.88 -10.99
C ALA A 131 -1.28 5.44 -11.31
N GLU A 132 -0.98 4.62 -10.30
CA GLU A 132 -0.63 3.21 -10.44
C GLU A 132 -1.84 2.27 -10.34
N ILE A 133 -3.03 2.82 -10.07
CA ILE A 133 -4.30 2.11 -10.12
C ILE A 133 -4.88 2.31 -11.53
N PRO A 134 -5.33 1.26 -12.24
CA PRO A 134 -5.83 1.41 -13.60
C PRO A 134 -7.03 2.34 -13.64
N ASP A 135 -7.17 3.12 -14.70
CA ASP A 135 -8.40 3.90 -14.92
C ASP A 135 -9.59 2.96 -15.05
N PHE A 136 -10.73 3.38 -14.51
CA PHE A 136 -11.97 2.61 -14.58
C PHE A 136 -13.16 3.56 -14.71
N GLU A 137 -14.26 3.06 -15.28
CA GLU A 137 -15.46 3.87 -15.51
C GLU A 137 -16.00 4.43 -14.19
N ILE A 138 -16.42 5.69 -14.24
CA ILE A 138 -17.05 6.36 -13.12
C ILE A 138 -18.55 6.47 -13.41
N HIS A 139 -19.34 5.94 -12.50
CA HIS A 139 -20.79 6.08 -12.54
C HIS A 139 -21.26 7.10 -11.52
N ARG A 140 -22.40 7.73 -11.81
CA ARG A 140 -23.07 8.65 -10.91
C ARG A 140 -24.16 7.88 -10.18
N ASP A 141 -23.90 7.59 -8.92
CA ASP A 141 -24.87 7.05 -7.99
C ASP A 141 -24.77 7.81 -6.66
N ASP A 142 -25.81 7.70 -5.84
CA ASP A 142 -25.79 8.31 -4.51
C ASP A 142 -24.89 7.51 -3.56
N THR A 143 -24.17 8.21 -2.70
CA THR A 143 -23.42 7.59 -1.59
C THR A 143 -24.34 6.71 -0.75
N ILE A 144 -23.83 5.55 -0.35
CA ILE A 144 -24.45 4.62 0.59
C ILE A 144 -23.78 4.82 1.94
N ASN A 145 -24.58 4.99 3.00
CA ASN A 145 -24.06 5.18 4.35
C ASN A 145 -24.93 4.44 5.36
N LEU A 146 -24.31 3.58 6.18
CA LEU A 146 -25.01 2.76 7.17
C LEU A 146 -24.09 2.37 8.34
N PRO A 147 -24.65 2.02 9.51
CA PRO A 147 -23.87 1.46 10.61
C PRO A 147 -23.17 0.15 10.21
N GLU A 148 -21.97 -0.10 10.73
CA GLU A 148 -21.20 -1.33 10.48
C GLU A 148 -22.02 -2.58 10.85
N SER A 149 -22.84 -2.51 11.90
CA SER A 149 -23.72 -3.60 12.35
C SER A 149 -24.82 -3.98 11.36
N GLU A 150 -25.16 -3.10 10.42
CA GLU A 150 -26.19 -3.34 9.40
C GLU A 150 -25.60 -3.80 8.06
N THR A 151 -24.28 -3.95 7.98
CA THR A 151 -23.62 -4.35 6.75
C THR A 151 -23.87 -5.83 6.40
N PRO A 152 -23.82 -6.20 5.11
CA PRO A 152 -24.06 -7.58 4.68
C PRO A 152 -23.07 -8.62 5.20
N TRP A 153 -21.94 -8.18 5.76
CA TRP A 153 -20.94 -9.05 6.39
C TRP A 153 -21.03 -9.10 7.91
N ALA A 154 -21.85 -8.25 8.53
CA ALA A 154 -22.05 -8.21 9.98
C ALA A 154 -23.33 -8.95 10.42
N THR A 155 -24.31 -9.11 9.53
CA THR A 155 -25.59 -9.75 9.81
C THR A 155 -26.12 -10.52 8.59
N ASP A 156 -26.79 -11.64 8.85
CA ASP A 156 -27.51 -12.42 7.82
C ASP A 156 -28.86 -11.79 7.45
N GLU A 157 -29.41 -10.95 8.33
CA GLU A 157 -30.70 -10.27 8.14
C GLU A 157 -30.50 -8.87 7.55
N ILE A 158 -30.46 -8.78 6.22
CA ILE A 158 -30.33 -7.52 5.50
C ILE A 158 -31.66 -6.74 5.59
N SER A 159 -31.71 -5.80 6.51
CA SER A 159 -32.84 -4.89 6.71
C SER A 159 -32.44 -3.44 6.38
N GLY A 160 -33.39 -2.64 5.91
CA GLY A 160 -33.13 -1.25 5.49
C GLY A 160 -32.83 -1.08 4.00
N ALA A 161 -32.95 0.16 3.50
CA ALA A 161 -32.72 0.47 2.09
C ALA A 161 -31.22 0.49 1.76
N GLU A 162 -30.41 1.15 2.58
CA GLU A 162 -28.96 1.30 2.38
C GLU A 162 -28.22 -0.03 2.46
N ALA A 163 -28.57 -0.91 3.42
CA ALA A 163 -27.99 -2.25 3.51
C ALA A 163 -28.27 -3.10 2.26
N ARG A 164 -29.48 -3.02 1.69
CA ARG A 164 -29.83 -3.69 0.43
C ARG A 164 -29.09 -3.10 -0.76
N ARG A 165 -28.87 -1.78 -0.79
CA ARG A 165 -28.07 -1.12 -1.83
C ARG A 165 -26.62 -1.58 -1.76
N LEU A 166 -26.02 -1.61 -0.57
CA LEU A 166 -24.66 -2.11 -0.37
C LEU A 166 -24.55 -3.60 -0.77
N ASP A 167 -25.48 -4.44 -0.32
CA ASP A 167 -25.50 -5.87 -0.69
C ASP A 167 -25.58 -6.06 -2.21
N THR A 168 -26.43 -5.29 -2.89
CA THR A 168 -26.55 -5.31 -4.36
C THR A 168 -25.22 -4.93 -5.01
N LEU A 169 -24.59 -3.84 -4.55
CA LEU A 169 -23.29 -3.38 -5.04
C LEU A 169 -22.20 -4.47 -4.88
N LEU A 170 -22.12 -5.11 -3.70
CA LEU A 170 -21.10 -6.12 -3.40
C LEU A 170 -21.25 -7.40 -4.23
N LYS A 171 -22.46 -7.67 -4.74
CA LYS A 171 -22.82 -8.82 -5.58
C LYS A 171 -22.62 -8.57 -7.08
N LEU A 172 -22.33 -7.33 -7.50
CA LEU A 172 -22.02 -7.05 -8.90
C LEU A 172 -20.73 -7.77 -9.35
N PRO A 173 -20.61 -8.11 -10.65
CA PRO A 173 -19.35 -8.59 -11.21
C PRO A 173 -18.21 -7.62 -10.90
N ARG A 174 -17.05 -8.16 -10.52
CA ARG A 174 -15.85 -7.38 -10.17
C ARG A 174 -14.81 -7.52 -11.27
N TYR A 175 -14.36 -6.38 -11.78
CA TYR A 175 -13.30 -6.27 -12.79
C TYR A 175 -11.95 -5.91 -12.15
N GLY A 176 -12.00 -5.41 -10.92
CA GLY A 176 -10.83 -5.01 -10.16
C GLY A 176 -11.20 -4.58 -8.75
N GLY A 177 -10.18 -4.25 -7.97
CA GLY A 177 -10.34 -3.76 -6.62
C GLY A 177 -9.02 -3.80 -5.86
N GLY A 178 -9.03 -3.18 -4.70
CA GLY A 178 -7.84 -3.17 -3.86
C GLY A 178 -8.12 -2.56 -2.51
N GLN A 179 -7.16 -2.74 -1.61
CA GLN A 179 -7.21 -2.14 -0.29
C GLN A 179 -5.96 -1.29 -0.11
N ILE A 180 -6.18 -0.04 0.30
CA ILE A 180 -5.17 1.00 0.45
C ILE A 180 -5.09 1.37 1.92
N HIS A 181 -3.87 1.42 2.43
CA HIS A 181 -3.54 1.67 3.82
C HIS A 181 -2.58 2.85 3.89
N ALA A 182 -2.69 3.66 4.96
CA ALA A 182 -1.67 4.66 5.27
C ALA A 182 -0.39 4.00 5.79
N LEU A 183 0.74 4.65 5.56
CA LEU A 183 2.04 4.28 6.10
C LEU A 183 2.56 5.30 7.12
N PRO A 184 3.24 4.81 8.17
CA PRO A 184 3.20 3.42 8.62
C PRO A 184 1.83 3.11 9.24
N ALA A 185 1.24 1.95 8.96
CA ALA A 185 -0.09 1.64 9.47
C ALA A 185 -0.09 1.48 11.00
N SER A 186 -0.89 2.28 11.71
CA SER A 186 -1.15 2.14 13.15
C SER A 186 -2.35 1.22 13.44
N ASP A 187 -3.31 1.17 12.51
CA ASP A 187 -4.48 0.31 12.55
C ASP A 187 -4.73 -0.33 11.18
N THR A 188 -4.63 -1.66 11.11
CA THR A 188 -4.87 -2.43 9.88
C THR A 188 -6.33 -2.41 9.41
N ARG A 189 -7.27 -2.00 10.26
CA ARG A 189 -8.69 -1.83 9.90
C ARG A 189 -8.96 -0.48 9.24
N SER A 190 -8.09 0.50 9.46
CA SER A 190 -8.19 1.82 8.86
C SER A 190 -7.62 1.75 7.44
N ALA A 191 -8.50 1.45 6.48
CA ALA A 191 -8.17 1.29 5.08
C ALA A 191 -9.28 1.80 4.17
N VAL A 192 -8.89 2.23 2.97
CA VAL A 192 -9.84 2.53 1.87
C VAL A 192 -9.83 1.34 0.93
N THR A 193 -10.97 0.70 0.76
CA THR A 193 -11.15 -0.36 -0.24
C THR A 193 -11.77 0.26 -1.48
N TYR A 194 -11.27 -0.06 -2.67
CA TYR A 194 -12.00 0.26 -3.90
C TYR A 194 -12.44 -1.01 -4.60
N LEU A 195 -13.56 -0.92 -5.32
CA LEU A 195 -14.17 -2.00 -6.07
C LEU A 195 -14.51 -1.50 -7.47
N ASP A 196 -14.02 -2.17 -8.49
CA ASP A 196 -14.38 -1.91 -9.89
C ASP A 196 -15.49 -2.89 -10.29
N THR A 197 -16.67 -2.35 -10.58
CA THR A 197 -17.88 -3.15 -10.83
C THR A 197 -18.57 -2.73 -12.12
N ALA A 198 -19.61 -3.45 -12.53
CA ALA A 198 -20.45 -3.03 -13.65
C ALA A 198 -21.19 -1.69 -13.41
N ALA A 199 -21.21 -1.19 -12.17
CA ALA A 199 -21.71 0.13 -11.80
C ALA A 199 -20.55 1.12 -11.54
N GLY A 200 -19.40 0.92 -12.18
CA GLY A 200 -18.22 1.77 -12.02
C GLY A 200 -17.36 1.46 -10.80
N ARG A 201 -16.38 2.34 -10.55
CA ARG A 201 -15.52 2.28 -9.37
C ARG A 201 -16.21 2.87 -8.14
N TRP A 202 -16.15 2.13 -7.04
CA TRP A 202 -16.66 2.54 -5.73
C TRP A 202 -15.55 2.52 -4.69
N LEU A 203 -15.57 3.46 -3.74
CA LEU A 203 -14.75 3.45 -2.53
C LEU A 203 -15.60 3.03 -1.36
N LEU A 204 -15.07 2.12 -0.55
CA LEU A 204 -15.61 1.68 0.71
C LEU A 204 -14.63 2.09 1.82
N SER A 205 -15.13 2.82 2.81
CA SER A 205 -14.36 3.21 3.99
C SER A 205 -15.12 2.87 5.26
N LEU A 206 -14.40 2.38 6.27
CA LEU A 206 -14.89 2.17 7.62
C LEU A 206 -14.43 3.32 8.51
N ASP A 207 -15.37 4.07 9.07
CA ASP A 207 -15.11 4.96 10.19
C ASP A 207 -15.12 4.12 11.47
N THR A 208 -13.93 3.69 11.91
CA THR A 208 -13.77 2.83 13.10
C THR A 208 -14.16 3.54 14.40
N ALA A 209 -14.15 4.87 14.44
CA ALA A 209 -14.51 5.63 15.64
C ALA A 209 -16.03 5.67 15.84
N ASN A 210 -16.78 5.86 14.77
CA ASN A 210 -18.24 5.94 14.82
C ASN A 210 -18.94 4.62 14.43
N GLN A 211 -18.18 3.62 13.95
CA GLN A 211 -18.68 2.34 13.44
C GLN A 211 -19.66 2.53 12.27
N TRP A 212 -19.29 3.38 11.31
CA TRP A 212 -20.05 3.62 10.08
C TRP A 212 -19.29 3.14 8.85
N VAL A 213 -20.05 2.63 7.88
CA VAL A 213 -19.54 2.24 6.58
C VAL A 213 -20.12 3.16 5.53
N THR A 214 -19.23 3.72 4.73
CA THR A 214 -19.58 4.57 3.59
C THR A 214 -19.13 3.89 2.31
N ALA A 215 -20.03 3.75 1.33
CA ALA A 215 -19.69 3.41 -0.04
C ALA A 215 -20.03 4.59 -0.96
N THR A 216 -19.04 5.11 -1.70
CA THR A 216 -19.23 6.27 -2.58
C THR A 216 -18.66 5.98 -3.98
N PRO A 217 -19.27 6.49 -5.06
CA PRO A 217 -18.61 6.45 -6.36
C PRO A 217 -17.25 7.14 -6.31
N ALA A 218 -16.25 6.52 -6.94
CA ALA A 218 -14.86 6.88 -6.82
C ALA A 218 -14.40 7.85 -7.92
N HIS A 219 -14.97 9.05 -7.93
CA HIS A 219 -14.36 10.12 -8.73
C HIS A 219 -12.91 10.36 -8.27
N PRO A 220 -11.96 10.71 -9.16
CA PRO A 220 -10.56 10.93 -8.78
C PRO A 220 -10.39 11.88 -7.59
N ASP A 221 -11.12 13.00 -7.57
CA ASP A 221 -11.07 13.97 -6.46
C ASP A 221 -11.60 13.37 -5.14
N VAL A 222 -12.64 12.54 -5.21
CA VAL A 222 -13.19 11.83 -4.05
C VAL A 222 -12.18 10.78 -3.57
N PHE A 223 -11.52 10.09 -4.50
CA PHE A 223 -10.48 9.13 -4.18
C PHE A 223 -9.33 9.79 -3.44
N LEU A 224 -8.77 10.86 -3.99
CA LEU A 224 -7.71 11.64 -3.34
C LEU A 224 -8.16 12.15 -1.97
N HIS A 225 -9.39 12.67 -1.85
CA HIS A 225 -9.93 13.10 -0.56
C HIS A 225 -9.95 11.98 0.49
N HIS A 226 -10.34 10.76 0.11
CA HIS A 226 -10.33 9.61 1.00
C HIS A 226 -8.91 9.17 1.38
N LEU A 227 -7.94 9.26 0.46
CA LEU A 227 -6.54 8.99 0.76
C LEU A 227 -5.96 10.02 1.75
N ASP A 228 -6.25 11.29 1.55
CA ASP A 228 -5.84 12.35 2.48
C ASP A 228 -6.48 12.21 3.87
N ALA A 229 -7.74 11.78 3.93
CA ALA A 229 -8.41 11.48 5.19
C ALA A 229 -7.75 10.28 5.90
N LEU A 230 -7.36 9.25 5.14
CA LEU A 230 -6.67 8.07 5.63
C LEU A 230 -5.29 8.43 6.23
N GLY A 231 -4.46 9.20 5.51
CA GLY A 231 -3.15 9.62 5.98
C GLY A 231 -3.19 10.50 7.25
N ARG A 232 -4.19 11.38 7.36
CA ARG A 232 -4.38 12.23 8.55
C ARG A 232 -4.86 11.46 9.77
N SER A 233 -5.73 10.46 9.57
CA SER A 233 -6.29 9.65 10.66
C SER A 233 -5.21 8.82 11.35
N ASP A 234 -4.29 8.24 10.57
CA ASP A 234 -3.16 7.48 11.10
C ASP A 234 -2.19 8.36 11.91
N SER A 235 -1.88 9.54 11.38
CA SER A 235 -1.02 10.53 12.05
C SER A 235 -1.53 10.92 13.44
N ARG A 236 -2.85 11.06 13.62
CA ARG A 236 -3.46 11.40 14.92
C ARG A 236 -3.38 10.25 15.92
N GLN A 237 -3.62 9.01 15.48
CA GLN A 237 -3.58 7.83 16.37
C GLN A 237 -2.17 7.58 16.94
N ARG A 238 -1.12 7.90 16.16
CA ARG A 238 0.28 7.85 16.60
C ARG A 238 0.56 8.79 17.77
N HIS A 239 0.14 10.06 17.67
CA HIS A 239 0.35 11.03 18.75
C HIS A 239 -0.32 10.59 20.06
N VAL A 240 -1.54 10.04 19.99
CA VAL A 240 -2.26 9.55 21.19
C VAL A 240 -1.55 8.35 21.84
N SER A 241 -1.00 7.44 21.03
CA SER A 241 -0.33 6.23 21.53
C SER A 241 0.98 6.54 22.24
N VAL A 242 1.78 7.46 21.70
CA VAL A 242 3.06 7.89 22.29
C VAL A 242 2.85 8.62 23.63
N SER A 243 1.82 9.45 23.74
CA SER A 243 1.51 10.15 25.00
C SER A 243 1.07 9.20 26.13
N ARG A 244 0.42 8.07 25.80
CA ARG A 244 0.00 7.07 26.79
C ARG A 244 1.15 6.20 27.32
N SER A 245 2.18 5.93 26.52
CA SER A 245 3.36 5.17 26.96
C SER A 245 4.25 5.97 27.93
N VAL A 246 4.32 7.29 27.78
CA VAL A 246 5.12 8.16 28.67
C VAL A 246 4.48 8.28 30.06
N SER A 247 3.15 8.26 30.15
CA SER A 247 2.42 8.37 31.43
C SER A 247 2.38 7.08 32.28
N ARG A 248 2.84 5.93 31.77
CA ARG A 248 2.87 4.66 32.53
C ARG A 248 4.22 4.33 33.17
N ASN A 249 5.25 5.15 32.92
CA ASN A 249 6.59 5.02 33.52
C ASN A 249 6.90 6.16 34.50
N SER A 250 5.89 6.77 35.12
CA SER A 250 6.02 7.82 36.14
C SER A 250 5.40 7.38 37.46
#